data_AF-A0A257JRC1-F1
#
_entry.id   AF-A0A257JRC1-F1
#
_cell.length_a   1.000
_cell.length_b   1.000
_cell.length_c   1.000
_cell.angle_alpha   90.00
_cell.angle_beta   90.00
_cell.angle_gamma   90.00
#
_symmetry.space_group_name_H-M   'P 1'
#
loop_
_entity.id
_entity.type
_entity.pdbx_description
1 polymer ?
#
loop_
_entity_poly.entity_id
_entity_poly.type
_entity_poly.pdbx_seq_one_letter_code
_entity_poly.pdbx_strand_id
1 'polypeptide(L)'
;THYDGQATWEQRLGPSSGHGVTSVVMGNCGVGFAPCRPEQRDLLVKVMEGVEDVPEVVMTAGLPWNWETFPDYLDALQARTFDVDVAAQLPHSALRVYVMGERAATGEPPTADDLAQMRALTAQAIGAGALGVTTSRNLMHRTKAGQLAPSLHSEEDELGALADGLRDAGRGVFQLIPAPMGDAQSEFALMRRLAQRSGQPLSYTLIQMPTGDELAWRKSLDALSAAAAEGLSIRAQVAPRPVGMFYGLDLSFHPFAYHPSYKAIAHLPLAERVARLRTPGFREHLLAEQPEDTNPVNLKTVKSFQYSYVWRDEANYEPVLSDRIDHLAKAAGRSVEDFTYDLLLADDSHALFYQPGANYRDGNL
;
A
#
# COMPACT_ATOMS: atom_id res chain seq x y z
N THR A 1 -7.62 -6.98 -4.76
CA THR A 1 -8.20 -6.23 -3.63
C THR A 1 -7.43 -6.56 -2.36
N HIS A 2 -7.75 -5.90 -1.25
CA HIS A 2 -7.20 -6.14 0.10
C HIS A 2 -8.29 -6.57 1.08
N TYR A 3 -9.20 -7.45 0.63
CA TYR A 3 -10.29 -7.98 1.45
C TYR A 3 -9.86 -9.13 2.37
N ASP A 4 -8.56 -9.41 2.48
CA ASP A 4 -7.99 -10.50 3.28
C ASP A 4 -8.48 -10.51 4.73
N GLY A 5 -8.60 -9.32 5.34
CA GLY A 5 -9.30 -9.18 6.61
C GLY A 5 -10.81 -9.28 6.43
N GLN A 6 -11.38 -8.38 5.63
CA GLN A 6 -12.84 -8.19 5.51
C GLN A 6 -13.62 -9.47 5.20
N ALA A 7 -13.08 -10.34 4.35
CA ALA A 7 -13.69 -11.62 3.99
C ALA A 7 -13.85 -12.58 5.20
N THR A 8 -13.13 -12.34 6.30
CA THR A 8 -13.18 -13.16 7.52
C THR A 8 -14.29 -12.75 8.49
N TRP A 9 -14.90 -11.57 8.35
CA TRP A 9 -16.05 -11.15 9.18
C TRP A 9 -17.28 -10.73 8.36
N GLU A 10 -17.12 -10.23 7.14
CA GLU A 10 -18.22 -9.95 6.23
C GLU A 10 -18.51 -11.07 5.23
N GLN A 11 -19.74 -11.05 4.71
CA GLN A 11 -20.20 -11.92 3.62
C GLN A 11 -20.64 -11.10 2.39
N ARG A 12 -20.82 -9.78 2.57
CA ARG A 12 -21.23 -8.85 1.51
C ARG A 12 -20.10 -7.89 1.24
N LEU A 13 -19.37 -8.09 0.14
CA LEU A 13 -18.25 -7.23 -0.22
C LEU A 13 -18.73 -5.97 -0.95
N GLY A 14 -19.64 -5.23 -0.30
CA GLY A 14 -20.39 -4.09 -0.83
C GLY A 14 -19.56 -3.05 -1.59
N PRO A 15 -18.34 -2.67 -1.12
CA PRO A 15 -17.51 -1.72 -1.86
C PRO A 15 -17.03 -2.22 -3.24
N SER A 16 -17.18 -3.51 -3.54
CA SER A 16 -16.96 -4.07 -4.88
C SER A 16 -18.26 -4.58 -5.50
N SER A 17 -19.04 -5.40 -4.78
CA SER A 17 -20.25 -6.02 -5.32
C SER A 17 -21.31 -5.00 -5.71
N GLY A 18 -21.40 -3.87 -5.01
CA GLY A 18 -22.25 -2.74 -5.36
C GLY A 18 -21.92 -2.07 -6.71
N HIS A 19 -20.74 -2.32 -7.25
CA HIS A 19 -20.30 -1.84 -8.56
C HIS A 19 -20.35 -2.92 -9.66
N GLY A 20 -21.04 -4.05 -9.40
CA GLY A 20 -21.20 -5.14 -10.37
C GLY A 20 -20.01 -6.09 -10.45
N VAL A 21 -19.05 -6.01 -9.52
CA VAL A 21 -17.97 -6.99 -9.39
C VAL A 21 -18.56 -8.31 -8.91
N THR A 22 -18.33 -9.39 -9.64
CA THR A 22 -18.82 -10.75 -9.29
C THR A 22 -17.73 -11.64 -8.69
N SER A 23 -16.47 -11.27 -8.84
CA SER A 23 -15.33 -12.05 -8.33
C SER A 23 -14.21 -11.12 -7.89
N VAL A 24 -13.61 -11.40 -6.74
CA VAL A 24 -12.50 -10.65 -6.18
C VAL A 24 -11.28 -11.55 -6.01
N VAL A 25 -10.10 -10.99 -6.31
CA VAL A 25 -8.81 -11.65 -6.01
C VAL A 25 -8.11 -10.82 -4.94
N MET A 26 -7.91 -11.40 -3.75
CA MET A 26 -7.28 -10.75 -2.60
C MET A 26 -5.85 -11.25 -2.35
N GLY A 27 -5.20 -10.72 -1.31
CA GLY A 27 -3.80 -11.01 -0.99
C GLY A 27 -2.84 -10.36 -1.97
N ASN A 28 -3.11 -9.12 -2.40
CA ASN A 28 -2.25 -8.39 -3.35
C ASN A 28 -1.15 -7.62 -2.63
N CYS A 29 -0.15 -7.16 -3.38
CA CYS A 29 0.97 -6.36 -2.89
C CYS A 29 1.85 -7.08 -1.84
N GLY A 30 1.69 -8.38 -1.65
CA GLY A 30 2.33 -9.12 -0.55
C GLY A 30 1.68 -8.90 0.81
N VAL A 31 0.50 -8.28 0.86
CA VAL A 31 -0.23 -7.91 2.08
C VAL A 31 -1.35 -8.91 2.35
N GLY A 32 -1.47 -9.36 3.60
CA GLY A 32 -2.55 -10.22 4.06
C GLY A 32 -2.25 -10.89 5.40
N PHE A 33 -3.17 -11.72 5.89
CA PHE A 33 -3.17 -12.23 7.26
C PHE A 33 -2.89 -13.74 7.38
N ALA A 34 -2.44 -14.39 6.31
CA ALA A 34 -2.10 -15.80 6.29
C ALA A 34 -0.87 -16.07 5.40
N PRO A 35 0.02 -17.01 5.76
CA PRO A 35 0.02 -17.80 7.00
C PRO A 35 0.44 -16.97 8.23
N CYS A 36 0.08 -17.41 9.44
CA CYS A 36 0.44 -16.73 10.68
C CYS A 36 0.35 -17.67 11.89
N ARG A 37 1.46 -17.87 12.63
CA ARG A 37 1.43 -18.63 13.89
C ARG A 37 0.79 -17.83 15.02
N PRO A 38 0.18 -18.49 16.03
CA PRO A 38 -0.43 -17.81 17.18
C PRO A 38 0.47 -16.76 17.84
N GLU A 39 1.75 -17.05 18.00
CA GLU A 39 2.75 -16.16 18.61
C GLU A 39 3.21 -15.00 17.70
N GLN A 40 2.82 -15.00 16.42
CA GLN A 40 3.23 -14.01 15.42
C GLN A 40 2.11 -13.02 15.06
N ARG A 41 0.90 -13.18 15.61
CA ARG A 41 -0.28 -12.39 15.24
C ARG A 41 -0.05 -10.88 15.46
N ASP A 42 0.43 -10.50 16.63
CA ASP A 42 0.71 -9.09 16.96
C ASP A 42 1.78 -8.48 16.04
N LEU A 43 2.81 -9.27 15.71
CA LEU A 43 3.85 -8.86 14.78
C LEU A 43 3.28 -8.64 13.38
N LEU A 44 2.47 -9.57 12.88
CA LEU A 44 1.85 -9.47 11.57
C LEU A 44 0.90 -8.28 11.50
N VAL A 45 0.08 -8.06 12.52
CA VAL A 45 -0.84 -6.91 12.63
C VAL A 45 -0.05 -5.60 12.56
N LYS A 46 1.05 -5.45 13.30
CA LYS A 46 1.92 -4.26 13.25
C LYS A 46 2.54 -4.04 11.88
N VAL A 47 2.97 -5.10 11.20
CA VAL A 47 3.48 -5.03 9.83
C VAL A 47 2.39 -4.54 8.87
N MET A 48 1.15 -5.01 9.02
CA MET A 48 0.04 -4.62 8.15
C MET A 48 -0.47 -3.20 8.43
N GLU A 49 -0.53 -2.78 9.69
CA GLU A 49 -0.89 -1.42 10.11
C GLU A 49 0.02 -0.38 9.43
N GLY A 50 1.34 -0.62 9.46
CA GLY A 50 2.31 0.28 8.86
C GLY A 50 2.23 0.37 7.32
N VAL A 51 1.50 -0.54 6.67
CA VAL A 51 1.41 -0.62 5.20
C VAL A 51 0.09 -0.09 4.65
N GLU A 52 -1.04 -0.49 5.24
CA GLU A 52 -2.36 -0.24 4.66
C GLU A 52 -3.20 0.80 5.44
N ASP A 53 -2.64 1.45 6.47
CA ASP A 53 -3.35 2.42 7.33
C ASP A 53 -4.69 1.85 7.87
N VAL A 54 -4.75 0.53 8.07
CA VAL A 54 -5.91 -0.15 8.66
C VAL A 54 -5.76 -0.06 10.17
N PRO A 55 -6.77 0.47 10.90
CA PRO A 55 -6.67 0.59 12.35
C PRO A 55 -6.48 -0.79 13.01
N GLU A 56 -5.52 -0.88 13.94
CA GLU A 56 -5.20 -2.10 14.71
C GLU A 56 -6.46 -2.73 15.34
N VAL A 57 -7.38 -1.90 15.85
CA VAL A 57 -8.64 -2.34 16.47
C VAL A 57 -9.54 -3.09 15.48
N VAL A 58 -9.57 -2.66 14.21
CA VAL A 58 -10.37 -3.32 13.17
C VAL A 58 -9.77 -4.69 12.84
N MET A 59 -8.43 -4.79 12.81
CA MET A 59 -7.74 -6.05 12.53
C MET A 59 -7.82 -7.04 13.71
N THR A 60 -7.60 -6.58 14.94
CA THR A 60 -7.58 -7.43 16.13
C THR A 60 -8.96 -7.93 16.54
N ALA A 61 -10.01 -7.13 16.35
CA ALA A 61 -11.40 -7.56 16.61
C ALA A 61 -12.00 -8.38 15.45
N GLY A 62 -11.57 -8.11 14.21
CA GLY A 62 -12.16 -8.72 13.00
C GLY A 62 -11.60 -10.10 12.66
N LEU A 63 -10.33 -10.36 12.92
CA LEU A 63 -9.66 -11.61 12.52
C LEU A 63 -9.94 -12.74 13.53
N PRO A 64 -10.64 -13.83 13.16
CA PRO A 64 -10.94 -14.92 14.07
C PRO A 64 -9.73 -15.83 14.36
N TRP A 65 -8.69 -15.76 13.54
CA TRP A 65 -7.45 -16.55 13.66
C TRP A 65 -7.66 -18.06 13.80
N ASN A 66 -8.68 -18.60 13.11
CA ASN A 66 -8.94 -20.03 13.02
C ASN A 66 -8.09 -20.73 11.93
N TRP A 67 -6.92 -20.15 11.62
CA TRP A 67 -5.92 -20.67 10.68
C TRP A 67 -4.51 -20.45 11.25
N GLU A 68 -3.57 -21.27 10.81
CA GLU A 68 -2.14 -21.06 11.02
C GLU A 68 -1.40 -21.07 9.68
N THR A 69 -1.72 -22.05 8.83
CA THR A 69 -1.14 -22.20 7.50
C THR A 69 -2.00 -21.52 6.43
N PHE A 70 -1.46 -21.32 5.22
CA PHE A 70 -2.24 -20.78 4.12
C PHE A 70 -3.38 -21.72 3.67
N PRO A 71 -3.18 -23.06 3.61
CA PRO A 71 -4.30 -24.00 3.42
C PRO A 71 -5.42 -23.84 4.47
N ASP A 72 -5.09 -23.70 5.75
CA ASP A 72 -6.12 -23.49 6.79
C ASP A 72 -6.92 -22.21 6.55
N TYR A 73 -6.27 -21.16 6.04
CA TYR A 73 -6.96 -19.91 5.68
C TYR A 73 -7.92 -20.10 4.50
N LEU A 74 -7.54 -20.88 3.49
CA LEU A 74 -8.45 -21.24 2.40
C LEU A 74 -9.65 -22.05 2.91
N ASP A 75 -9.43 -23.00 3.82
CA ASP A 75 -10.50 -23.78 4.46
C ASP A 75 -11.43 -22.88 5.29
N ALA A 76 -10.87 -21.92 6.03
CA ALA A 76 -11.63 -20.95 6.82
C ALA A 76 -12.53 -20.06 5.93
N LEU A 77 -12.06 -19.67 4.75
CA LEU A 77 -12.86 -18.94 3.76
C LEU A 77 -13.91 -19.84 3.11
N GLN A 78 -13.55 -21.08 2.75
CA GLN A 78 -14.45 -22.04 2.12
C GLN A 78 -15.64 -22.40 3.03
N ALA A 79 -15.47 -22.34 4.35
CA ALA A 79 -16.54 -22.55 5.32
C ALA A 79 -17.59 -21.41 5.35
N ARG A 80 -17.37 -20.31 4.61
CA ARG A 80 -18.23 -19.13 4.57
C ARG A 80 -19.00 -19.04 3.25
N THR A 81 -19.95 -18.10 3.20
CA THR A 81 -20.73 -17.79 2.00
C THR A 81 -20.55 -16.30 1.67
N PHE A 82 -20.39 -15.98 0.39
CA PHE A 82 -20.12 -14.63 -0.10
C PHE A 82 -21.13 -14.23 -1.19
N ASP A 83 -21.34 -12.93 -1.36
CA ASP A 83 -22.13 -12.36 -2.47
C ASP A 83 -21.39 -12.32 -3.81
N VAL A 84 -20.07 -12.58 -3.78
CA VAL A 84 -19.16 -12.64 -4.93
C VAL A 84 -18.19 -13.81 -4.76
N ASP A 85 -17.60 -14.30 -5.86
CA ASP A 85 -16.52 -15.28 -5.76
C ASP A 85 -15.30 -14.65 -5.09
N VAL A 86 -14.67 -15.39 -4.18
CA VAL A 86 -13.46 -14.95 -3.48
C VAL A 86 -12.32 -15.88 -3.85
N ALA A 87 -11.24 -15.30 -4.38
CA ALA A 87 -9.99 -15.99 -4.62
C ALA A 87 -8.84 -15.33 -3.85
N ALA A 88 -7.93 -16.14 -3.31
CA ALA A 88 -6.80 -15.64 -2.53
C ALA A 88 -5.47 -15.94 -3.23
N GLN A 89 -4.50 -15.06 -3.00
CA GLN A 89 -3.10 -15.26 -3.36
C GLN A 89 -2.27 -15.25 -2.08
N LEU A 90 -1.12 -15.93 -2.08
CA LEU A 90 -0.21 -15.97 -0.94
C LEU A 90 0.52 -14.62 -0.79
N PRO A 91 0.30 -13.88 0.31
CA PRO A 91 0.99 -12.61 0.55
C PRO A 91 2.42 -12.84 1.07
N HIS A 92 3.40 -12.30 0.35
CA HIS A 92 4.82 -12.44 0.70
C HIS A 92 5.15 -11.94 2.12
N SER A 93 4.59 -10.81 2.58
CA SER A 93 4.92 -10.26 3.90
C SER A 93 4.47 -11.20 5.03
N ALA A 94 3.29 -11.82 4.92
CA ALA A 94 2.84 -12.80 5.91
C ALA A 94 3.68 -14.09 5.85
N LEU A 95 4.00 -14.56 4.65
CA LEU A 95 4.91 -15.69 4.46
C LEU A 95 6.29 -15.43 5.10
N ARG A 96 6.81 -14.22 4.92
CA ARG A 96 8.10 -13.80 5.45
C ARG A 96 8.09 -13.75 6.98
N VAL A 97 7.04 -13.18 7.60
CA VAL A 97 6.82 -13.24 9.06
C VAL A 97 6.71 -14.69 9.53
N TYR A 98 5.99 -15.53 8.79
CA TYR A 98 5.83 -16.94 9.13
C TYR A 98 7.15 -17.70 9.10
N VAL A 99 8.03 -17.46 8.12
CA VAL A 99 9.32 -18.16 8.06
C VAL A 99 10.35 -17.56 9.03
N MET A 100 10.40 -16.24 9.15
CA MET A 100 11.52 -15.55 9.80
C MET A 100 11.20 -15.02 11.22
N GLY A 101 9.93 -14.93 11.61
CA GLY A 101 9.50 -14.34 12.87
C GLY A 101 9.89 -12.86 12.98
N GLU A 102 10.39 -12.44 14.14
CA GLU A 102 10.83 -11.05 14.42
C GLU A 102 11.88 -10.53 13.43
N ARG A 103 12.73 -11.42 12.88
CA ARG A 103 13.71 -11.06 11.84
C ARG A 103 13.04 -10.48 10.60
N ALA A 104 11.76 -10.83 10.37
CA ALA A 104 10.98 -10.27 9.28
C ALA A 104 10.77 -8.75 9.45
N ALA A 105 10.45 -8.30 10.66
CA ALA A 105 10.19 -6.88 10.96
C ALA A 105 11.45 -6.02 11.02
N THR A 106 12.59 -6.60 11.41
CA THR A 106 13.85 -5.86 11.54
C THR A 106 14.60 -5.68 10.22
N GLY A 107 14.08 -6.26 9.13
CA GLY A 107 14.67 -6.16 7.79
C GLY A 107 15.93 -7.00 7.61
N GLU A 108 16.13 -8.03 8.45
CA GLU A 108 17.25 -8.97 8.28
C GLU A 108 17.09 -9.72 6.94
N PRO A 109 18.17 -9.90 6.14
CA PRO A 109 18.12 -10.72 4.94
C PRO A 109 17.75 -12.19 5.24
N PRO A 110 16.96 -12.87 4.39
CA PRO A 110 16.67 -14.29 4.57
C PRO A 110 17.92 -15.15 4.42
N THR A 111 18.03 -16.20 5.22
CA THR A 111 19.04 -17.25 5.09
C THR A 111 18.67 -18.23 3.96
N ALA A 112 19.59 -19.11 3.57
CA ALA A 112 19.30 -20.16 2.59
C ALA A 112 18.14 -21.08 3.04
N ASP A 113 18.04 -21.37 4.34
CA ASP A 113 16.95 -22.17 4.90
C ASP A 113 15.62 -21.42 4.89
N ASP A 114 15.65 -20.09 5.11
CA ASP A 114 14.46 -19.25 4.98
C ASP A 114 13.93 -19.26 3.54
N LEU A 115 14.84 -19.07 2.56
CA LEU A 115 14.50 -19.12 1.13
C LEU A 115 13.93 -20.49 0.72
N ALA A 116 14.52 -21.58 1.21
CA ALA A 116 14.02 -22.93 0.95
C ALA A 116 12.61 -23.15 1.53
N GLN A 117 12.35 -22.65 2.74
CA GLN A 117 11.02 -22.72 3.35
C GLN A 117 10.00 -21.87 2.61
N MET A 118 10.34 -20.63 2.23
CA MET A 118 9.44 -19.75 1.47
C MET A 118 9.07 -20.36 0.11
N ARG A 119 10.03 -20.98 -0.59
CA ARG A 119 9.78 -21.73 -1.82
C ARG A 119 8.79 -22.88 -1.61
N ALA A 120 9.03 -23.72 -0.59
CA ALA A 120 8.19 -24.88 -0.30
C ALA A 120 6.75 -24.48 0.09
N LEU A 121 6.61 -23.46 0.94
CA LEU A 121 5.31 -22.93 1.36
C LEU A 121 4.57 -22.24 0.21
N THR A 122 5.28 -21.58 -0.70
CA THR A 122 4.69 -21.05 -1.93
C THR A 122 4.10 -22.19 -2.77
N ALA A 123 4.86 -23.25 -3.03
CA ALA A 123 4.36 -24.40 -3.77
C ALA A 123 3.14 -25.06 -3.09
N GLN A 124 3.18 -25.18 -1.75
CA GLN A 124 2.06 -25.72 -0.96
C GLN A 124 0.80 -24.86 -1.09
N ALA A 125 0.91 -23.53 -0.99
CA ALA A 125 -0.24 -22.63 -1.10
C ALA A 125 -0.91 -22.72 -2.48
N ILE A 126 -0.12 -22.73 -3.56
CA ILE A 126 -0.63 -22.95 -4.93
C ILE A 126 -1.24 -24.35 -5.10
N GLY A 127 -0.64 -25.35 -4.45
CA GLY A 127 -1.18 -26.71 -4.39
C GLY A 127 -2.57 -26.76 -3.76
N ALA A 128 -2.78 -25.99 -2.69
CA ALA A 128 -4.03 -25.91 -1.94
C ALA A 128 -5.13 -25.07 -2.60
N GLY A 129 -4.79 -24.21 -3.57
CA GLY A 129 -5.77 -23.42 -4.33
C GLY A 129 -5.50 -21.93 -4.39
N ALA A 130 -4.38 -21.44 -3.83
CA ALA A 130 -3.96 -20.06 -4.04
C ALA A 130 -3.77 -19.79 -5.55
N LEU A 131 -4.30 -18.68 -6.05
CA LEU A 131 -4.14 -18.31 -7.47
C LEU A 131 -2.71 -17.88 -7.82
N GLY A 132 -1.90 -17.56 -6.82
CA GLY A 132 -0.60 -16.96 -7.03
C GLY A 132 0.11 -16.63 -5.72
N VAL A 133 1.26 -16.00 -5.87
CA VAL A 133 2.02 -15.36 -4.79
C VAL A 133 2.21 -13.90 -5.15
N THR A 134 2.14 -13.02 -4.17
CA THR A 134 2.19 -11.58 -4.39
C THR A 134 3.26 -10.93 -3.56
N THR A 135 3.83 -9.85 -4.08
CA THR A 135 4.85 -9.08 -3.39
C THR A 135 4.77 -7.62 -3.81
N SER A 136 5.39 -6.76 -3.02
CA SER A 136 5.56 -5.36 -3.35
C SER A 136 6.96 -4.92 -2.99
N ARG A 137 7.61 -4.30 -3.97
CA ARG A 137 8.89 -3.63 -3.76
C ARG A 137 8.72 -2.23 -3.16
N ASN A 138 7.47 -1.83 -2.87
CA ASN A 138 7.18 -0.69 -1.99
C ASN A 138 7.22 -1.11 -0.52
N LEU A 139 6.86 -2.36 -0.23
CA LEU A 139 6.60 -2.85 1.12
C LEU A 139 7.86 -3.25 1.90
N MET A 140 9.01 -3.31 1.24
CA MET A 140 10.25 -3.74 1.85
C MET A 140 11.38 -2.82 1.38
N HIS A 141 12.26 -2.48 2.32
CA HIS A 141 13.56 -1.80 2.11
C HIS A 141 13.57 -0.26 2.17
N ARG A 142 13.24 0.28 3.35
CA ARG A 142 14.18 1.23 3.97
C ARG A 142 14.37 0.89 5.46
N THR A 143 15.59 0.52 5.81
CA THR A 143 16.06 0.72 7.20
C THR A 143 15.98 2.22 7.50
N LYS A 144 15.77 2.61 8.77
CA LYS A 144 15.81 4.02 9.22
C LYS A 144 17.06 4.80 8.76
N ALA A 145 18.12 4.11 8.34
CA ALA A 145 19.39 4.69 7.93
C ALA A 145 19.58 4.87 6.41
N GLY A 146 18.66 4.39 5.56
CA GLY A 146 18.74 4.63 4.11
C GLY A 146 20.00 4.09 3.41
N GLN A 147 20.77 3.21 4.07
CA GLN A 147 21.93 2.56 3.47
C GLN A 147 21.54 1.15 3.00
N LEU A 148 21.90 0.83 1.76
CA LEU A 148 21.91 -0.53 1.24
C LEU A 148 22.82 -1.35 2.16
N ALA A 149 22.25 -2.33 2.85
CA ALA A 149 23.04 -3.25 3.66
C ALA A 149 24.05 -3.98 2.75
N PRO A 150 25.31 -4.12 3.16
CA PRO A 150 26.29 -4.93 2.44
C PRO A 150 25.98 -6.41 2.68
N SER A 151 24.96 -6.94 2.02
CA SER A 151 24.71 -8.37 1.90
C SER A 151 24.78 -8.74 0.42
N LEU A 152 25.66 -9.68 0.07
CA LEU A 152 25.89 -10.14 -1.31
C LEU A 152 24.62 -10.74 -1.99
N HIS A 153 23.51 -10.95 -1.26
CA HIS A 153 22.34 -11.74 -1.66
C HIS A 153 21.09 -11.37 -0.82
N SER A 154 20.15 -10.51 -1.26
CA SER A 154 19.02 -10.14 -0.36
C SER A 154 17.63 -9.99 -0.98
N GLU A 155 17.46 -9.29 -2.10
CA GLU A 155 16.10 -9.04 -2.64
C GLU A 155 15.72 -9.98 -3.78
N GLU A 156 16.58 -10.11 -4.79
CA GLU A 156 16.25 -10.92 -5.98
C GLU A 156 16.28 -12.42 -5.67
N ASP A 157 17.06 -12.86 -4.68
CA ASP A 157 17.07 -14.25 -4.22
C ASP A 157 15.76 -14.62 -3.53
N GLU A 158 15.19 -13.71 -2.74
CA GLU A 158 13.88 -13.87 -2.08
C GLU A 158 12.75 -13.92 -3.10
N LEU A 159 12.69 -12.96 -4.03
CA LEU A 159 11.75 -12.99 -5.16
C LEU A 159 11.93 -14.25 -6.03
N GLY A 160 13.18 -14.67 -6.16
CA GLY A 160 13.58 -15.90 -6.84
C GLY A 160 13.04 -17.16 -6.19
N ALA A 161 13.04 -17.24 -4.86
CA ALA A 161 12.48 -18.37 -4.11
C ALA A 161 10.96 -18.48 -4.32
N LEU A 162 10.25 -17.35 -4.36
CA LEU A 162 8.82 -17.33 -4.68
C LEU A 162 8.56 -17.79 -6.13
N ALA A 163 9.36 -17.29 -7.09
CA ALA A 163 9.29 -17.72 -8.49
C ALA A 163 9.58 -19.22 -8.65
N ASP A 164 10.55 -19.75 -7.90
CA ASP A 164 10.85 -21.18 -7.89
C ASP A 164 9.70 -22.00 -7.28
N GLY A 165 9.02 -21.48 -6.25
CA GLY A 165 7.83 -22.13 -5.67
C GLY A 165 6.66 -22.22 -6.67
N LEU A 166 6.44 -21.16 -7.45
CA LEU A 166 5.49 -21.18 -8.57
C LEU A 166 5.88 -22.21 -9.64
N ARG A 167 7.17 -22.29 -9.98
CA ARG A 167 7.68 -23.29 -10.93
C ARG A 167 7.42 -24.71 -10.42
N ASP A 168 7.71 -24.98 -9.15
CA ASP A 168 7.53 -26.29 -8.53
C ASP A 168 6.06 -26.71 -8.51
N ALA A 169 5.14 -25.75 -8.31
CA ALA A 169 3.70 -26.00 -8.40
C ALA A 169 3.19 -26.17 -9.84
N GLY A 170 3.93 -25.69 -10.84
CA GLY A 170 3.58 -25.77 -12.26
C GLY A 170 2.38 -24.91 -12.68
N ARG A 171 1.89 -24.03 -11.80
CA ARG A 171 0.74 -23.13 -12.04
C ARG A 171 0.82 -21.90 -11.14
N GLY A 172 -0.14 -20.98 -11.31
CA GLY A 172 -0.30 -19.79 -10.50
C GLY A 172 0.24 -18.52 -11.17
N VAL A 173 0.02 -17.37 -10.54
CA VAL A 173 0.45 -16.05 -11.03
C VAL A 173 1.42 -15.42 -10.05
N PHE A 174 2.49 -14.79 -10.54
CA PHE A 174 3.30 -13.90 -9.71
C PHE A 174 2.75 -12.48 -9.82
N GLN A 175 2.18 -11.93 -8.74
CA GLN A 175 1.81 -10.51 -8.70
C GLN A 175 2.91 -9.66 -8.05
N LEU A 176 3.29 -8.55 -8.67
CA LEU A 176 4.36 -7.68 -8.16
C LEU A 176 3.99 -6.19 -8.26
N ILE A 177 4.26 -5.43 -7.20
CA ILE A 177 4.34 -3.96 -7.27
C ILE A 177 5.79 -3.55 -7.51
N PRO A 178 6.12 -2.88 -8.64
CA PRO A 178 7.47 -2.38 -8.91
C PRO A 178 7.87 -1.28 -7.91
N ALA A 179 9.18 -1.11 -7.69
CA ALA A 179 9.66 -0.03 -6.83
C ALA A 179 9.27 1.34 -7.43
N PRO A 180 8.57 2.25 -6.71
CA PRO A 180 7.97 3.44 -7.33
C PRO A 180 9.01 4.48 -7.75
N MET A 181 10.16 4.46 -7.09
CA MET A 181 11.32 5.31 -7.39
C MET A 181 12.39 4.54 -8.18
N GLY A 182 12.11 3.29 -8.56
CA GLY A 182 12.99 2.47 -9.38
C GLY A 182 12.98 2.91 -10.84
N ASP A 183 14.07 2.60 -11.55
CA ASP A 183 14.12 2.79 -12.99
C ASP A 183 13.22 1.77 -13.70
N ALA A 184 12.34 2.25 -14.59
CA ALA A 184 11.33 1.43 -15.24
C ALA A 184 11.90 0.26 -16.04
N GLN A 185 13.06 0.45 -16.70
CA GLN A 185 13.69 -0.62 -17.49
C GLN A 185 14.29 -1.69 -16.57
N SER A 186 14.94 -1.27 -15.50
CA SER A 186 15.56 -2.15 -14.51
C SER A 186 14.49 -2.99 -13.78
N GLU A 187 13.39 -2.37 -13.34
CA GLU A 187 12.26 -3.07 -12.73
C GLU A 187 11.60 -4.05 -13.70
N PHE A 188 11.40 -3.64 -14.97
CA PHE A 188 10.85 -4.54 -15.97
C PHE A 188 11.78 -5.71 -16.29
N ALA A 189 13.09 -5.46 -16.35
CA ALA A 189 14.09 -6.51 -16.54
C ALA A 189 14.08 -7.54 -15.40
N LEU A 190 13.89 -7.10 -14.15
CA LEU A 190 13.67 -8.01 -13.02
C LEU A 190 12.40 -8.85 -13.21
N MET A 191 11.26 -8.21 -13.49
CA MET A 191 10.00 -8.92 -13.71
C MET A 191 10.11 -9.95 -14.83
N ARG A 192 10.81 -9.60 -15.91
CA ARG A 192 11.12 -10.52 -17.00
C ARG A 192 11.91 -11.75 -16.53
N ARG A 193 12.96 -11.56 -15.71
CA ARG A 193 13.74 -12.68 -15.13
C ARG A 193 12.86 -13.55 -14.22
N LEU A 194 11.97 -12.96 -13.42
CA LEU A 194 11.04 -13.70 -12.55
C LEU A 194 10.01 -14.52 -13.35
N ALA A 195 9.44 -13.95 -14.42
CA ALA A 195 8.54 -14.65 -15.32
C ALA A 195 9.26 -15.83 -16.02
N GLN A 196 10.50 -15.63 -16.47
CA GLN A 196 11.33 -16.68 -17.06
C GLN A 196 11.69 -17.78 -16.04
N ARG A 197 12.09 -17.39 -14.83
CA ARG A 197 12.51 -18.30 -13.76
C ARG A 197 11.36 -19.19 -13.27
N SER A 198 10.16 -18.61 -13.14
CA SER A 198 8.96 -19.35 -12.72
C SER A 198 8.35 -20.18 -13.86
N GLY A 199 8.48 -19.71 -15.11
CA GLY A 199 7.72 -20.25 -16.24
C GLY A 199 6.21 -20.00 -16.13
N GLN A 200 5.78 -19.13 -15.21
CA GLN A 200 4.38 -18.83 -14.92
C GLN A 200 4.02 -17.39 -15.33
N PRO A 201 2.72 -17.06 -15.51
CA PRO A 201 2.29 -15.70 -15.76
C PRO A 201 2.70 -14.74 -14.64
N LEU A 202 3.06 -13.52 -15.01
CA LEU A 202 3.34 -12.42 -14.09
C LEU A 202 2.35 -11.27 -14.33
N SER A 203 1.81 -10.74 -13.24
CA SER A 203 0.99 -9.55 -13.23
C SER A 203 1.70 -8.45 -12.44
N TYR A 204 1.75 -7.23 -12.96
CA TYR A 204 2.34 -6.12 -12.21
C TYR A 204 1.46 -4.88 -12.24
N THR A 205 1.51 -4.11 -11.16
CA THR A 205 0.80 -2.83 -11.10
C THR A 205 1.61 -1.78 -11.83
N LEU A 206 1.05 -1.23 -12.91
CA LEU A 206 1.63 -0.11 -13.64
C LEU A 206 1.26 1.17 -12.89
N ILE A 207 2.29 1.89 -12.45
CA ILE A 207 2.14 3.09 -11.64
C ILE A 207 2.86 4.25 -12.34
N GLN A 208 2.16 5.35 -12.53
CA GLN A 208 2.71 6.63 -12.93
C GLN A 208 2.91 7.49 -11.68
N MET A 209 4.17 7.78 -11.35
CA MET A 209 4.50 8.64 -10.22
C MET A 209 4.46 10.13 -10.59
N PRO A 210 4.03 11.01 -9.67
CA PRO A 210 3.97 12.46 -9.89
C PRO A 210 5.36 13.09 -10.09
N THR A 211 6.41 12.41 -9.62
CA THR A 211 7.81 12.82 -9.73
C THR A 211 8.65 11.72 -10.36
N GLY A 212 9.80 12.07 -10.93
CA GLY A 212 10.67 11.12 -11.63
C GLY A 212 10.41 11.13 -13.14
N ASP A 213 10.86 10.07 -13.81
CA ASP A 213 10.79 9.93 -15.26
C ASP A 213 9.35 9.88 -15.78
N GLU A 214 8.97 10.89 -16.56
CA GLU A 214 7.65 11.06 -17.18
C GLU A 214 7.27 9.91 -18.12
N LEU A 215 8.28 9.31 -18.74
CA LEU A 215 8.10 8.26 -19.73
C LEU A 215 8.26 6.87 -19.13
N ALA A 216 8.45 6.74 -17.82
CA ALA A 216 8.63 5.46 -17.13
C ALA A 216 7.53 4.45 -17.50
N TRP A 217 6.26 4.86 -17.43
CA TRP A 217 5.14 3.99 -17.76
C TRP A 217 5.15 3.55 -19.24
N ARG A 218 5.53 4.45 -20.17
CA ARG A 218 5.67 4.11 -21.60
C ARG A 218 6.80 3.13 -21.82
N LYS A 219 7.95 3.35 -21.19
CA LYS A 219 9.09 2.42 -21.24
C LYS A 219 8.69 1.03 -20.74
N SER A 220 7.91 0.94 -19.66
CA SER A 220 7.38 -0.34 -19.16
C SER A 220 6.40 -1.00 -20.14
N LEU A 221 5.56 -0.24 -20.84
CA LEU A 221 4.65 -0.78 -21.86
C LEU A 221 5.37 -1.22 -23.15
N ASP A 222 6.40 -0.50 -23.57
CA ASP A 222 7.25 -0.90 -24.69
C ASP A 222 7.98 -2.21 -24.38
N ALA A 223 8.56 -2.31 -23.17
CA ALA A 223 9.20 -3.53 -22.70
C ALA A 223 8.20 -4.70 -22.52
N LEU A 224 6.96 -4.41 -22.10
CA LEU A 224 5.86 -5.38 -22.05
C LEU A 224 5.53 -5.94 -23.44
N SER A 225 5.46 -5.07 -24.45
CA SER A 225 5.19 -5.47 -25.83
C SER A 225 6.32 -6.35 -26.38
N ALA A 226 7.58 -6.00 -26.11
CA ALA A 226 8.73 -6.82 -26.48
C ALA A 226 8.71 -8.19 -25.80
N ALA A 227 8.45 -8.25 -24.49
CA ALA A 227 8.35 -9.51 -23.75
C ALA A 227 7.22 -10.41 -24.26
N ALA A 228 6.07 -9.83 -24.62
CA ALA A 228 4.96 -10.55 -25.20
C ALA A 228 5.31 -11.15 -26.58
N ALA A 229 6.04 -10.41 -27.42
CA ALA A 229 6.52 -10.90 -28.72
C ALA A 229 7.48 -12.10 -28.59
N GLU A 230 8.16 -12.22 -27.45
CA GLU A 230 9.04 -13.34 -27.12
C GLU A 230 8.33 -14.48 -26.36
N GLY A 231 7.00 -14.39 -26.21
CA GLY A 231 6.17 -15.45 -25.63
C GLY A 231 6.04 -15.42 -24.11
N LEU A 232 6.52 -14.38 -23.43
CA LEU A 232 6.31 -14.23 -21.98
C LEU A 232 4.89 -13.75 -21.67
N SER A 233 4.25 -14.39 -20.69
CA SER A 233 2.92 -14.00 -20.20
C SER A 233 3.05 -12.98 -19.07
N ILE A 234 3.31 -11.72 -19.43
CA ILE A 234 3.32 -10.60 -18.50
C ILE A 234 2.09 -9.72 -18.76
N ARG A 235 1.46 -9.22 -17.70
CA ARG A 235 0.29 -8.32 -17.76
C ARG A 235 0.49 -7.11 -16.85
N ALA A 236 0.24 -5.92 -17.38
CA ALA A 236 0.14 -4.70 -16.60
C ALA A 236 -1.28 -4.53 -16.07
N GLN A 237 -1.43 -4.17 -14.80
CA GLN A 237 -2.68 -3.80 -14.16
C GLN A 237 -2.68 -2.31 -13.87
N VAL A 238 -3.77 -1.63 -14.23
CA VAL A 238 -3.98 -0.20 -13.99
C VAL A 238 -5.25 -0.05 -13.16
N ALA A 239 -5.20 0.81 -12.16
CA ALA A 239 -6.39 1.15 -11.39
C ALA A 239 -7.32 2.04 -12.22
N PRO A 240 -8.65 1.88 -12.14
CA PRO A 240 -9.61 2.70 -12.90
C PRO A 240 -9.78 4.12 -12.32
N ARG A 241 -8.95 4.49 -11.33
CA ARG A 241 -8.91 5.79 -10.66
C ARG A 241 -7.51 6.03 -10.11
N PRO A 242 -7.14 7.26 -9.75
CA PRO A 242 -5.84 7.49 -9.16
C PRO A 242 -5.70 6.79 -7.83
N VAL A 243 -4.50 6.30 -7.56
CA VAL A 243 -4.13 5.88 -6.20
C VAL A 243 -3.96 7.17 -5.42
N GLY A 244 -4.79 7.38 -4.41
CA GLY A 244 -4.78 8.63 -3.68
C GLY A 244 -4.94 8.44 -2.18
N MET A 245 -4.63 9.51 -1.46
CA MET A 245 -4.58 9.55 -0.02
C MET A 245 -5.55 10.62 0.49
N PHE A 246 -6.18 10.32 1.63
CA PHE A 246 -7.05 11.26 2.31
C PHE A 246 -6.32 11.94 3.46
N TYR A 247 -6.58 13.23 3.60
CA TYR A 247 -6.12 14.05 4.70
C TYR A 247 -7.31 14.69 5.39
N GLY A 248 -7.16 15.01 6.67
CA GLY A 248 -8.20 15.65 7.47
C GLY A 248 -7.70 15.87 8.89
N LEU A 249 -8.31 16.80 9.62
CA LEU A 249 -7.88 17.09 10.99
C LEU A 249 -8.05 15.88 11.92
N ASP A 250 -9.05 15.06 11.67
CA ASP A 250 -9.34 13.83 12.43
C ASP A 250 -8.72 12.57 11.82
N LEU A 251 -7.94 12.71 10.74
CA LEU A 251 -7.19 11.61 10.11
C LEU A 251 -5.72 11.60 10.55
N SER A 252 -5.01 10.52 10.22
CA SER A 252 -3.58 10.33 10.54
C SER A 252 -2.68 11.45 10.02
N PHE A 253 -3.04 12.07 8.88
CA PHE A 253 -2.25 13.11 8.24
C PHE A 253 -3.05 14.37 7.92
N HIS A 254 -2.42 15.52 8.19
CA HIS A 254 -2.81 16.85 7.73
C HIS A 254 -1.57 17.77 7.79
N PRO A 255 -1.57 18.98 7.17
CA PRO A 255 -0.38 19.86 7.06
C PRO A 255 0.36 20.16 8.36
N PHE A 256 -0.35 20.10 9.48
CA PHE A 256 0.15 20.51 10.78
C PHE A 256 0.46 19.34 11.73
N ALA A 257 0.23 18.09 11.32
CA ALA A 257 0.30 16.92 12.21
C ALA A 257 1.63 16.81 12.99
N TYR A 258 2.74 17.22 12.37
CA TYR A 258 4.07 17.16 12.96
C TYR A 258 4.62 18.51 13.45
N HIS A 259 3.82 19.58 13.47
CA HIS A 259 4.25 20.86 14.06
C HIS A 259 4.25 20.75 15.60
N PRO A 260 5.30 21.24 16.30
CA PRO A 260 5.41 21.16 17.75
C PRO A 260 4.12 21.57 18.51
N SER A 261 3.52 22.69 18.15
CA SER A 261 2.29 23.17 18.79
C SER A 261 1.09 22.23 18.58
N TYR A 262 0.97 21.62 17.40
CA TYR A 262 -0.12 20.67 17.15
C TYR A 262 0.12 19.32 17.84
N LYS A 263 1.36 18.80 17.83
CA LYS A 263 1.72 17.55 18.53
C LYS A 263 1.35 17.61 20.02
N ALA A 264 1.48 18.78 20.65
CA ALA A 264 1.10 19.00 22.04
C ALA A 264 -0.41 18.81 22.31
N ILE A 265 -1.27 18.94 21.29
CA ILE A 265 -2.73 18.80 21.41
C ILE A 265 -3.30 17.59 20.66
N ALA A 266 -2.49 16.87 19.87
CA ALA A 266 -2.94 15.78 19.00
C ALA A 266 -3.68 14.63 19.74
N HIS A 267 -3.38 14.42 21.01
CA HIS A 267 -4.02 13.41 21.88
C HIS A 267 -5.42 13.80 22.36
N LEU A 268 -5.84 15.06 22.19
CA LEU A 268 -7.13 15.54 22.65
C LEU A 268 -8.27 15.13 21.69
N PRO A 269 -9.52 15.00 22.19
CA PRO A 269 -10.69 14.85 21.32
C PRO A 269 -10.77 15.96 20.27
N LEU A 270 -11.35 15.67 19.10
CA LEU A 270 -11.41 16.61 17.97
C LEU A 270 -11.94 17.99 18.38
N ALA A 271 -13.06 18.05 19.13
CA ALA A 271 -13.66 19.31 19.58
C ALA A 271 -12.70 20.16 20.43
N GLU A 272 -11.87 19.54 21.27
CA GLU A 272 -10.88 20.23 22.08
C GLU A 272 -9.69 20.70 21.25
N ARG A 273 -9.23 19.89 20.27
CA ARG A 273 -8.21 20.31 19.30
C ARG A 273 -8.65 21.55 18.53
N VAL A 274 -9.90 21.56 18.06
CA VAL A 274 -10.49 22.70 17.33
C VAL A 274 -10.57 23.94 18.21
N ALA A 275 -10.98 23.81 19.48
CA ALA A 275 -10.99 24.93 20.42
C ALA A 275 -9.59 25.54 20.64
N ARG A 276 -8.55 24.69 20.73
CA ARG A 276 -7.15 25.13 20.83
C ARG A 276 -6.69 25.85 19.57
N LEU A 277 -6.97 25.29 18.39
CA LEU A 277 -6.66 25.93 17.11
C LEU A 277 -7.32 27.32 17.02
N ARG A 278 -8.58 27.46 17.46
CA ARG A 278 -9.28 28.76 17.43
C ARG A 278 -8.82 29.77 18.50
N THR A 279 -7.88 29.41 19.37
CA THR A 279 -7.37 30.34 20.38
C THR A 279 -6.54 31.46 19.73
N PRO A 280 -6.71 32.73 20.14
CA PRO A 280 -5.90 33.84 19.62
C PRO A 280 -4.39 33.56 19.73
N GLY A 281 -3.65 33.85 18.67
CA GLY A 281 -2.20 33.64 18.59
C GLY A 281 -1.76 32.22 18.26
N PHE A 282 -2.61 31.19 18.37
CA PHE A 282 -2.23 29.81 18.05
C PHE A 282 -1.85 29.66 16.56
N ARG A 283 -2.67 30.22 15.67
CA ARG A 283 -2.40 30.23 14.22
C ARG A 283 -1.04 30.83 13.89
N GLU A 284 -0.75 32.02 14.40
CA GLU A 284 0.53 32.71 14.14
C GLU A 284 1.71 31.90 14.64
N HIS A 285 1.59 31.30 15.84
CA HIS A 285 2.63 30.45 16.39
C HIS A 285 2.85 29.19 15.54
N LEU A 286 1.78 28.48 15.20
CA LEU A 286 1.82 27.27 14.38
C LEU A 286 2.40 27.53 12.98
N LEU A 287 2.04 28.64 12.34
CA LEU A 287 2.53 28.99 11.01
C LEU A 287 4.00 29.46 11.00
N ALA A 288 4.55 29.84 12.16
CA ALA A 288 5.96 30.18 12.31
C ALA A 288 6.85 28.94 12.57
N GLU A 289 6.25 27.80 12.89
CA GLU A 289 6.95 26.54 13.15
C GLU A 289 7.29 25.79 11.85
N GLN A 290 8.08 24.74 11.99
CA GLN A 290 8.29 23.74 10.94
C GLN A 290 7.91 22.36 11.48
N PRO A 291 7.46 21.43 10.62
CA PRO A 291 7.13 20.08 11.05
C PRO A 291 8.40 19.29 11.43
N GLU A 292 8.34 18.56 12.53
CA GLU A 292 9.45 17.78 13.10
C GLU A 292 9.07 16.31 13.35
N ASP A 293 9.72 15.40 12.62
CA ASP A 293 9.57 13.96 12.79
C ASP A 293 10.86 13.20 12.45
N THR A 294 11.10 12.08 13.12
CA THR A 294 12.28 11.23 12.85
C THR A 294 12.16 10.44 11.55
N ASN A 295 10.94 10.27 11.04
CA ASN A 295 10.67 9.60 9.78
C ASN A 295 10.53 10.64 8.65
N PRO A 296 11.48 10.71 7.70
CA PRO A 296 11.39 11.66 6.58
C PRO A 296 10.21 11.40 5.65
N VAL A 297 9.64 10.19 5.65
CA VAL A 297 8.42 9.88 4.89
C VAL A 297 7.24 10.68 5.43
N ASN A 298 7.07 10.73 6.76
CA ASN A 298 6.00 11.48 7.41
C ASN A 298 6.03 12.97 7.04
N LEU A 299 7.22 13.58 7.06
CA LEU A 299 7.42 14.97 6.66
C LEU A 299 7.08 15.19 5.17
N LYS A 300 7.48 14.26 4.30
CA LYS A 300 7.14 14.31 2.87
C LYS A 300 5.63 14.16 2.65
N THR A 301 4.97 13.27 3.37
CA THR A 301 3.52 13.02 3.33
C THR A 301 2.76 14.29 3.70
N VAL A 302 3.11 14.93 4.82
CA VAL A 302 2.46 16.17 5.26
C VAL A 302 2.72 17.33 4.30
N LYS A 303 3.93 17.47 3.76
CA LYS A 303 4.24 18.49 2.74
C LYS A 303 3.47 18.26 1.44
N SER A 304 3.19 17.01 1.09
CA SER A 304 2.47 16.66 -0.14
C SER A 304 1.00 17.07 -0.11
N PHE A 305 0.46 17.42 1.07
CA PHE A 305 -0.90 17.92 1.22
C PHE A 305 -1.20 19.10 0.27
N GLN A 306 -0.21 19.95 -0.02
CA GLN A 306 -0.40 21.09 -0.93
C GLN A 306 -0.92 20.70 -2.33
N TYR A 307 -0.73 19.43 -2.72
CA TYR A 307 -1.22 18.87 -3.97
C TYR A 307 -2.60 18.20 -3.87
N SER A 308 -3.29 18.40 -2.74
CA SER A 308 -4.63 17.86 -2.50
C SER A 308 -5.71 18.79 -3.04
N TYR A 309 -6.92 18.25 -3.06
CA TYR A 309 -8.16 18.90 -3.46
C TYR A 309 -9.16 18.77 -2.31
N VAL A 310 -10.00 19.78 -2.11
CA VAL A 310 -11.09 19.69 -1.12
C VAL A 310 -12.05 18.60 -1.56
N TRP A 311 -12.26 17.60 -0.70
CA TRP A 311 -13.23 16.55 -0.93
C TRP A 311 -14.63 17.05 -0.60
N ARG A 312 -15.59 16.79 -1.47
CA ARG A 312 -17.00 17.22 -1.35
C ARG A 312 -17.91 15.99 -1.39
N ASP A 313 -19.19 16.19 -1.06
CA ASP A 313 -20.21 15.12 -1.08
C ASP A 313 -20.32 14.44 -2.46
N GLU A 314 -20.11 15.19 -3.53
CA GLU A 314 -19.91 14.64 -4.86
C GLU A 314 -18.46 14.18 -5.02
N ALA A 315 -18.25 12.86 -4.89
CA ALA A 315 -16.93 12.24 -5.03
C ALA A 315 -16.31 12.55 -6.41
N ASN A 316 -15.22 13.32 -6.41
CA ASN A 316 -14.46 13.65 -7.61
C ASN A 316 -13.04 13.09 -7.52
N TYR A 317 -12.81 11.96 -8.20
CA TYR A 317 -11.50 11.31 -8.28
C TYR A 317 -10.61 11.86 -9.41
N GLU A 318 -11.16 12.70 -10.28
CA GLU A 318 -10.43 13.36 -11.38
C GLU A 318 -10.59 14.90 -11.28
N PRO A 319 -10.12 15.50 -10.18
CA PRO A 319 -10.24 16.95 -9.99
C PRO A 319 -9.37 17.71 -10.99
N VAL A 320 -9.84 18.88 -11.41
CA VAL A 320 -9.10 19.75 -12.34
C VAL A 320 -7.97 20.47 -11.60
N LEU A 321 -6.82 20.62 -12.26
CA LEU A 321 -5.61 21.20 -11.65
C LEU A 321 -5.81 22.60 -11.06
N SER A 322 -6.77 23.39 -11.54
CA SER A 322 -7.09 24.72 -10.97
C SER A 322 -7.59 24.67 -9.53
N ASP A 323 -8.16 23.54 -9.11
CA ASP A 323 -8.81 23.39 -7.81
C ASP A 323 -7.85 22.84 -6.75
N ARG A 324 -6.58 22.63 -7.12
CA ARG A 324 -5.54 22.15 -6.21
C ARG A 324 -5.20 23.22 -5.18
N ILE A 325 -4.97 22.81 -3.94
CA ILE A 325 -4.82 23.74 -2.80
C ILE A 325 -3.71 24.77 -3.00
N ASP A 326 -2.57 24.38 -3.58
CA ASP A 326 -1.48 25.31 -3.91
C ASP A 326 -1.89 26.39 -4.93
N HIS A 327 -2.70 26.03 -5.92
CA HIS A 327 -3.25 26.97 -6.91
C HIS A 327 -4.29 27.90 -6.28
N LEU A 328 -5.17 27.37 -5.43
CA LEU A 328 -6.17 28.15 -4.70
C LEU A 328 -5.51 29.14 -3.73
N ALA A 329 -4.51 28.71 -2.95
CA ALA A 329 -3.76 29.55 -2.04
C ALA A 329 -3.06 30.69 -2.79
N LYS A 330 -2.42 30.38 -3.93
CA LYS A 330 -1.78 31.36 -4.80
C LYS A 330 -2.79 32.38 -5.35
N ALA A 331 -3.96 31.92 -5.81
CA ALA A 331 -5.02 32.80 -6.31
C ALA A 331 -5.58 33.72 -5.21
N ALA A 332 -5.61 33.24 -3.96
CA ALA A 332 -6.00 34.02 -2.79
C ALA A 332 -4.89 34.96 -2.25
N GLY A 333 -3.67 34.90 -2.81
CA GLY A 333 -2.52 35.70 -2.35
C GLY A 333 -2.00 35.30 -0.98
N ARG A 334 -2.19 34.04 -0.58
CA ARG A 334 -1.84 33.50 0.76
C ARG A 334 -0.80 32.39 0.64
N SER A 335 -0.06 32.11 1.70
CA SER A 335 0.74 30.88 1.76
C SER A 335 -0.17 29.65 1.82
N VAL A 336 0.35 28.49 1.42
CA VAL A 336 -0.41 27.24 1.43
C VAL A 336 -0.83 26.87 2.85
N GLU A 337 0.08 27.02 3.81
CA GLU A 337 -0.17 26.72 5.22
C GLU A 337 -1.27 27.63 5.77
N ASP A 338 -1.16 28.94 5.55
CA ASP A 338 -2.15 29.90 6.03
C ASP A 338 -3.53 29.64 5.41
N PHE A 339 -3.59 29.41 4.10
CA PHE A 339 -4.83 29.09 3.38
C PHE A 339 -5.48 27.80 3.90
N THR A 340 -4.67 26.77 4.11
CA THR A 340 -5.14 25.45 4.56
C THR A 340 -5.64 25.46 6.00
N TYR A 341 -5.10 26.33 6.85
CA TYR A 341 -5.55 26.49 8.22
C TYR A 341 -7.06 26.71 8.31
N ASP A 342 -7.60 27.58 7.45
CA ASP A 342 -9.04 27.83 7.41
C ASP A 342 -9.81 26.64 6.85
N LEU A 343 -9.26 25.97 5.83
CA LEU A 343 -9.90 24.80 5.22
C LEU A 343 -10.05 23.64 6.21
N LEU A 344 -9.03 23.38 7.04
CA LEU A 344 -9.09 22.34 8.07
C LEU A 344 -10.09 22.65 9.19
N LEU A 345 -10.42 23.94 9.39
CA LEU A 345 -11.38 24.39 10.39
C LEU A 345 -12.80 24.57 9.82
N ALA A 346 -12.97 24.42 8.51
CA ALA A 346 -14.26 24.42 7.84
C ALA A 346 -15.02 23.11 8.12
N ASP A 347 -16.33 23.10 7.82
CA ASP A 347 -17.21 21.93 7.98
C ASP A 347 -17.10 21.28 9.37
N ASP A 348 -17.13 22.11 10.42
CA ASP A 348 -16.91 21.70 11.81
C ASP A 348 -15.65 20.84 12.04
N SER A 349 -14.61 21.08 11.22
CA SER A 349 -13.34 20.35 11.19
C SER A 349 -13.40 18.90 10.73
N HIS A 350 -14.47 18.56 10.02
CA HIS A 350 -14.62 17.28 9.32
C HIS A 350 -14.26 17.36 7.83
N ALA A 351 -13.77 18.51 7.35
CA ALA A 351 -13.30 18.68 5.99
C ALA A 351 -12.22 17.63 5.63
N LEU A 352 -12.46 16.93 4.53
CA LEU A 352 -11.54 15.95 3.96
C LEU A 352 -10.85 16.52 2.73
N PHE A 353 -9.64 16.04 2.46
CA PHE A 353 -8.85 16.43 1.31
C PHE A 353 -8.31 15.20 0.62
N TYR A 354 -8.49 15.14 -0.69
CA TYR A 354 -8.04 14.03 -1.52
C TYR A 354 -6.81 14.45 -2.30
N GLN A 355 -5.73 13.67 -2.19
CA GLN A 355 -4.55 13.82 -3.03
C GLN A 355 -4.40 12.62 -3.96
N PRO A 356 -4.49 12.80 -5.29
CA PRO A 356 -4.01 11.83 -6.26
C PRO A 356 -2.48 11.64 -6.08
N GLY A 357 -2.08 10.49 -5.53
CA GLY A 357 -0.68 10.16 -5.23
C GLY A 357 0.05 9.45 -6.37
N ALA A 358 -0.68 8.76 -7.26
CA ALA A 358 -0.16 8.17 -8.49
C ALA A 358 -1.27 7.99 -9.54
N ASN A 359 -0.88 7.78 -10.80
CA ASN A 359 -1.77 7.67 -11.98
C ASN A 359 -2.60 8.94 -12.23
N TYR A 360 -2.05 10.12 -11.95
CA TYR A 360 -2.73 11.39 -12.20
C TYR A 360 -1.76 12.56 -12.37
N ARG A 361 -0.57 12.30 -12.90
CA ARG A 361 0.52 13.29 -12.95
C ARG A 361 0.13 14.55 -13.74
N ASP A 362 -0.52 14.33 -14.87
CA ASP A 362 -0.83 15.38 -15.85
C ASP A 362 -2.28 15.88 -15.72
N GLY A 363 -2.93 15.63 -14.58
CA GLY A 363 -4.34 15.96 -14.36
C GLY A 363 -5.30 15.11 -15.20
N ASN A 364 -4.88 13.90 -15.55
CA ASN A 364 -5.68 12.89 -16.26
C ASN A 364 -5.21 11.48 -15.87
N LEU A 365 -6.10 10.50 -16.05
CA LEU A 365 -5.91 9.07 -15.78
C LEU A 365 -5.14 8.32 -16.89
#